data_AF-A0A522XAL8-F1
#
_entry.id   AF-A0A522XAL8-F1
#
_cell.length_a   1.000
_cell.length_b   1.000
_cell.length_c   1.000
_cell.angle_alpha   90.00
_cell.angle_beta   90.00
_cell.angle_gamma   90.00
#
_symmetry.space_group_name_H-M   'P 1'
#
loop_
_entity.id
_entity.type
_entity.pdbx_description
1 polymer ?
#
loop_
_entity_poly.entity_id
_entity_poly.type
_entity_poly.pdbx_seq_one_letter_code
_entity_poly.pdbx_strand_id
1 'polypeptide(L)'
;MMSQDDLKRAVAQAAIQYVPFDCIVGVGTGSTANFFIDELAKIRHKIRGAVASSEASAKRLQGHGIEVLSLNDAGDLPVYVDGADEITRHMHMVKGGGGALTREKIVAAASKKFICVCDASKLVDVLGKFPLPVEVIPMARSSVARQLVALGGQPKLREGFTTDNGNVIIDVHGLQIMNPVELESALDHIAGVVTNGLFARRAADVLLLGTPEGVKTITA
;
A
#
# COMPACT_ATOMS: atom_id res chain seq x y z
N MET A 1 11.21 17.73 19.25
CA MET A 1 10.78 16.40 18.79
C MET A 1 10.20 16.56 17.41
N MET A 2 10.61 15.73 16.44
CA MET A 2 9.94 15.71 15.13
C MET A 2 8.53 15.13 15.29
N SER A 3 7.55 15.75 14.66
CA SER A 3 6.19 15.19 14.61
C SER A 3 6.15 13.99 13.66
N GLN A 4 5.11 13.16 13.77
CA GLN A 4 4.91 12.05 12.84
C GLN A 4 4.80 12.53 11.39
N ASP A 5 4.20 13.71 11.16
CA ASP A 5 4.08 14.30 9.84
C ASP A 5 5.41 14.81 9.30
N ASP A 6 6.33 15.25 10.16
CA ASP A 6 7.71 15.60 9.74
C ASP A 6 8.47 14.36 9.26
N LEU A 7 8.27 13.21 9.94
CA LEU A 7 8.87 11.95 9.51
C LEU A 7 8.30 11.48 8.17
N LYS A 8 6.97 11.60 7.97
CA LYS A 8 6.31 11.27 6.69
C LYS A 8 6.81 12.18 5.55
N ARG A 9 6.99 13.47 5.80
CA ARG A 9 7.57 14.40 4.82
C ARG A 9 9.01 14.03 4.47
N ALA A 10 9.83 13.66 5.45
CA ALA A 10 11.22 13.30 5.22
C ALA A 10 11.36 12.07 4.30
N VAL A 11 10.56 11.02 4.53
CA VAL A 11 10.58 9.83 3.65
C VAL A 11 9.99 10.12 2.27
N ALA A 12 8.97 10.97 2.17
CA ALA A 12 8.42 11.42 0.91
C ALA A 12 9.46 12.17 0.05
N GLN A 13 10.24 13.06 0.67
CA GLN A 13 11.35 13.76 0.02
C GLN A 13 12.44 12.81 -0.45
N ALA A 14 12.81 11.85 0.40
CA ALA A 14 13.82 10.84 0.04
C ALA A 14 13.36 9.97 -1.14
N ALA A 15 12.07 9.64 -1.24
CA ALA A 15 11.52 8.81 -2.31
C ALA A 15 11.64 9.46 -3.70
N ILE A 16 11.72 10.78 -3.80
CA ILE A 16 11.92 11.49 -5.08
C ILE A 16 13.20 11.06 -5.78
N GLN A 17 14.24 10.68 -5.02
CA GLN A 17 15.51 10.21 -5.59
C GLN A 17 15.37 8.89 -6.38
N TYR A 18 14.27 8.16 -6.17
CA TYR A 18 13.98 6.90 -6.87
C TYR A 18 13.13 7.08 -8.13
N VAL A 19 12.69 8.32 -8.43
CA VAL A 19 11.88 8.62 -9.62
C VAL A 19 12.77 8.88 -10.82
N PRO A 20 12.78 8.01 -11.85
CA PRO A 20 13.55 8.25 -13.06
C PRO A 20 13.01 9.44 -13.86
N PHE A 21 13.87 10.05 -14.67
CA PHE A 21 13.46 11.06 -15.64
C PHE A 21 12.57 10.43 -16.74
N ASP A 22 11.62 11.20 -17.25
CA ASP A 22 10.74 10.85 -18.38
C ASP A 22 9.96 9.53 -18.20
N CYS A 23 9.53 9.24 -16.96
CA CYS A 23 8.78 8.03 -16.64
C CYS A 23 7.32 8.31 -16.23
N ILE A 24 6.55 7.23 -16.14
CA ILE A 24 5.24 7.22 -15.48
C ILE A 24 5.43 6.60 -14.09
N VAL A 25 4.95 7.30 -13.06
CA VAL A 25 5.16 6.93 -11.65
C VAL A 25 3.92 6.25 -11.10
N GLY A 26 4.06 5.06 -10.50
CA GLY A 26 3.01 4.49 -9.67
C GLY A 26 2.92 5.23 -8.34
N VAL A 27 1.73 5.69 -7.96
CA VAL A 27 1.52 6.48 -6.74
C VAL A 27 0.50 5.80 -5.84
N GLY A 28 0.92 5.61 -4.59
CA GLY A 28 0.17 5.04 -3.49
C GLY A 28 -0.99 5.87 -2.96
N THR A 29 -1.52 5.48 -1.79
CA THR A 29 -2.67 6.12 -1.14
C THR A 29 -2.42 6.36 0.35
N GLY A 30 -3.01 7.42 0.89
CA GLY A 30 -2.97 7.74 2.33
C GLY A 30 -2.03 8.88 2.69
N SER A 31 -1.89 9.15 4.00
CA SER A 31 -1.25 10.38 4.47
C SER A 31 0.22 10.52 4.05
N THR A 32 0.97 9.43 4.00
CA THR A 32 2.38 9.47 3.59
C THR A 32 2.51 9.64 2.08
N ALA A 33 1.67 8.95 1.29
CA ALA A 33 1.59 9.13 -0.15
C ALA A 33 1.17 10.56 -0.54
N ASN A 34 0.33 11.23 0.25
CA ASN A 34 -0.05 12.62 0.02
C ASN A 34 1.16 13.57 0.08
N PHE A 35 2.08 13.37 1.02
CA PHE A 35 3.34 14.13 1.05
C PHE A 35 4.24 13.78 -0.13
N PHE A 36 4.27 12.53 -0.56
CA PHE A 36 5.01 12.14 -1.78
C PHE A 36 4.44 12.84 -3.02
N ILE A 37 3.12 12.94 -3.15
CA ILE A 37 2.48 13.69 -4.24
C ILE A 37 2.88 15.17 -4.21
N ASP A 38 2.96 15.79 -3.03
CA ASP A 38 3.41 17.19 -2.89
C ASP A 38 4.85 17.38 -3.35
N GLU A 39 5.73 16.44 -3.03
CA GLU A 39 7.13 16.47 -3.47
C GLU A 39 7.26 16.15 -4.97
N LEU A 40 6.46 15.21 -5.49
CA LEU A 40 6.42 14.85 -6.91
C LEU A 40 5.96 16.04 -7.76
N ALA A 41 5.02 16.86 -7.25
CA ALA A 41 4.54 18.06 -7.92
C ALA A 41 5.67 19.06 -8.22
N LYS A 42 6.70 19.15 -7.37
CA LYS A 42 7.86 20.04 -7.57
C LYS A 42 8.71 19.61 -8.76
N ILE A 43 8.68 18.33 -9.11
CA ILE A 43 9.42 17.75 -10.23
C ILE A 43 8.50 17.29 -11.37
N ARG A 44 7.24 17.72 -11.41
CA ARG A 44 6.26 17.25 -12.42
C ARG A 44 6.73 17.39 -13.86
N HIS A 45 7.55 18.40 -14.16
CA HIS A 45 8.15 18.64 -15.49
C HIS A 45 9.21 17.60 -15.90
N LYS A 46 9.56 16.66 -15.01
CA LYS A 46 10.53 15.59 -15.24
C LYS A 46 9.88 14.22 -15.42
N ILE A 47 8.55 14.12 -15.32
CA ILE A 47 7.78 12.88 -15.47
C ILE A 47 6.72 13.05 -16.55
N ARG A 48 6.32 11.94 -17.17
CA ARG A 48 5.25 11.92 -18.17
C ARG A 48 3.85 11.87 -17.55
N GLY A 49 3.74 11.37 -16.33
CA GLY A 49 2.48 11.27 -15.61
C GLY A 49 2.56 10.30 -14.44
N ALA A 50 1.41 9.95 -13.89
CA ALA A 50 1.29 9.01 -12.78
C ALA A 50 0.11 8.06 -12.93
N VAL A 51 0.24 6.86 -12.39
CA VAL A 51 -0.88 5.92 -12.17
C VAL A 51 -1.22 5.96 -10.69
N ALA A 52 -2.47 6.32 -10.37
CA ALA A 52 -2.93 6.41 -8.98
C ALA A 52 -3.52 5.10 -8.48
N SER A 53 -3.27 4.74 -7.22
CA SER A 53 -3.88 3.57 -6.57
C SER A 53 -5.23 3.85 -5.89
N SER A 54 -5.77 5.07 -5.98
CA SER A 54 -7.13 5.41 -5.51
C SER A 54 -7.67 6.65 -6.22
N GLU A 55 -8.99 6.83 -6.17
CA GLU A 55 -9.63 8.08 -6.64
C GLU A 55 -9.14 9.31 -5.85
N ALA A 56 -8.86 9.15 -4.55
CA ALA A 56 -8.33 10.21 -3.71
C ALA A 56 -6.94 10.68 -4.18
N SER A 57 -6.03 9.74 -4.47
CA SER A 57 -4.70 10.05 -4.99
C SER A 57 -4.78 10.63 -6.41
N ALA A 58 -5.65 10.10 -7.27
CA ALA A 58 -5.87 10.64 -8.61
C ALA A 58 -6.29 12.11 -8.57
N LYS A 59 -7.29 12.44 -7.74
CA LYS A 59 -7.76 13.82 -7.55
C LYS A 59 -6.66 14.75 -7.02
N ARG A 60 -5.83 14.27 -6.08
CA ARG A 60 -4.71 15.07 -5.55
C ARG A 60 -3.65 15.33 -6.64
N LEU A 61 -3.25 14.31 -7.39
CA LEU A 61 -2.30 14.44 -8.51
C LEU A 61 -2.78 15.46 -9.54
N GLN A 62 -4.04 15.35 -9.98
CA GLN A 62 -4.67 16.31 -10.89
C GLN A 62 -4.68 17.73 -10.32
N GLY A 63 -4.96 17.88 -9.03
CA GLY A 63 -4.90 19.18 -8.33
C GLY A 63 -3.51 19.83 -8.36
N HIS A 64 -2.44 19.04 -8.49
CA HIS A 64 -1.07 19.52 -8.68
C HIS A 64 -0.66 19.68 -10.15
N GLY A 65 -1.56 19.43 -11.10
CA GLY A 65 -1.30 19.47 -12.53
C GLY A 65 -0.40 18.32 -13.00
N ILE A 66 -0.42 17.17 -12.31
CA ILE A 66 0.21 15.93 -12.78
C ILE A 66 -0.84 15.16 -13.58
N GLU A 67 -0.48 14.76 -14.80
CA GLU A 67 -1.33 13.91 -15.64
C GLU A 67 -1.52 12.54 -14.97
N VAL A 68 -2.78 12.12 -14.85
CA VAL A 68 -3.13 10.80 -14.31
C VAL A 68 -3.54 9.91 -15.47
N LEU A 69 -2.79 8.83 -15.66
CA LEU A 69 -2.99 7.84 -16.71
C LEU A 69 -3.70 6.62 -16.15
N SER A 70 -4.50 5.96 -16.99
CA SER A 70 -5.00 4.63 -16.66
C SER A 70 -3.83 3.64 -16.66
N LEU A 71 -3.86 2.63 -15.78
CA LEU A 71 -2.82 1.60 -15.79
C LEU A 71 -2.77 0.85 -17.13
N ASN A 72 -3.90 0.72 -17.83
CA ASN A 72 -3.97 0.06 -19.13
C ASN A 72 -3.21 0.81 -20.23
N ASP A 73 -3.06 2.13 -20.08
CA ASP A 73 -2.41 3.01 -21.07
C ASP A 73 -1.00 3.44 -20.64
N ALA A 74 -0.58 3.10 -19.42
CA ALA A 74 0.66 3.60 -18.81
C ALA A 74 1.93 2.89 -19.31
N GLY A 75 1.83 1.67 -19.85
CA GLY A 75 3.00 0.88 -20.23
C GLY A 75 3.90 0.57 -19.04
N ASP A 76 5.21 0.82 -19.19
CA ASP A 76 6.22 0.51 -18.17
C ASP A 76 6.12 1.43 -16.94
N LEU A 77 5.92 0.84 -15.75
CA LEU A 77 6.05 1.52 -14.46
C LEU A 77 7.41 1.16 -13.80
N PRO A 78 8.44 2.00 -13.89
CA PRO A 78 9.72 1.70 -13.28
C PRO A 78 9.67 1.74 -11.74
N VAL A 79 8.77 2.52 -11.17
CA VAL A 79 8.69 2.71 -9.72
C VAL A 79 7.25 2.90 -9.25
N TYR A 80 6.93 2.27 -8.12
CA TYR A 80 5.75 2.50 -7.31
C TYR A 80 6.20 3.00 -5.94
N VAL A 81 5.58 4.07 -5.44
CA VAL A 81 5.86 4.63 -4.11
C VAL A 81 4.57 4.62 -3.30
N ASP A 82 4.58 3.94 -2.16
CA ASP A 82 3.43 3.89 -1.24
C ASP A 82 3.85 3.63 0.20
N GLY A 83 2.94 3.84 1.15
CA GLY A 83 3.13 3.46 2.55
C GLY A 83 2.66 2.04 2.88
N ALA A 84 2.83 1.69 4.15
CA ALA A 84 2.34 0.46 4.74
C ALA A 84 1.72 0.71 6.12
N ASP A 85 0.80 -0.16 6.52
CA ASP A 85 0.23 -0.19 7.87
C ASP A 85 1.18 -0.91 8.84
N GLU A 86 1.86 -1.95 8.35
CA GLU A 86 2.99 -2.63 8.99
C GLU A 86 3.99 -3.09 7.91
N ILE A 87 5.28 -3.12 8.26
CA ILE A 87 6.35 -3.70 7.44
C ILE A 87 7.34 -4.45 8.33
N THR A 88 7.90 -5.55 7.83
CA THR A 88 8.95 -6.30 8.51
C THR A 88 10.33 -6.02 7.92
N ARG A 89 11.39 -6.48 8.59
CA ARG A 89 12.76 -6.46 8.05
C ARG A 89 12.92 -7.28 6.76
N HIS A 90 12.01 -8.21 6.51
CA HIS A 90 11.95 -9.02 5.28
C HIS A 90 11.09 -8.37 4.19
N MET A 91 10.72 -7.10 4.34
CA MET A 91 9.93 -6.30 3.39
C MET A 91 8.49 -6.78 3.15
N HIS A 92 8.03 -7.82 3.85
CA HIS A 92 6.61 -8.18 3.87
C HIS A 92 5.81 -7.11 4.61
N MET A 93 4.64 -6.76 4.06
CA MET A 93 3.80 -5.68 4.59
C MET A 93 2.37 -6.14 4.83
N VAL A 94 1.71 -5.45 5.77
CA VAL A 94 0.25 -5.31 5.82
C VAL A 94 -0.10 -3.92 5.27
N LYS A 95 -1.06 -3.88 4.36
CA LYS A 95 -1.61 -2.69 3.71
C LYS A 95 -3.14 -2.78 3.64
N GLY A 96 -3.81 -1.67 3.33
CA GLY A 96 -5.26 -1.62 3.15
C GLY A 96 -6.03 -0.96 4.30
N GLY A 97 -5.36 -0.38 5.29
CA GLY A 97 -5.99 0.44 6.32
C GLY A 97 -6.85 1.55 5.73
N GLY A 98 -6.38 2.19 4.64
CA GLY A 98 -7.12 3.19 3.87
C GLY A 98 -8.17 2.62 2.89
N GLY A 99 -8.22 1.30 2.70
CA GLY A 99 -9.22 0.62 1.86
C GLY A 99 -8.94 0.60 0.35
N ALA A 100 -7.74 0.97 -0.09
CA ALA A 100 -7.31 0.96 -1.50
C ALA A 100 -6.49 -0.29 -1.90
N LEU A 101 -6.44 -1.32 -1.03
CA LEU A 101 -5.54 -2.47 -1.15
C LEU A 101 -5.53 -3.14 -2.53
N THR A 102 -6.68 -3.30 -3.19
CA THR A 102 -6.74 -3.97 -4.49
C THR A 102 -6.00 -3.17 -5.56
N ARG A 103 -6.29 -1.87 -5.69
CA ARG A 103 -5.62 -1.02 -6.67
C ARG A 103 -4.14 -0.81 -6.31
N GLU A 104 -3.81 -0.68 -5.03
CA GLU A 104 -2.42 -0.64 -4.55
C GLU A 104 -1.64 -1.89 -4.97
N LYS A 105 -2.22 -3.09 -4.76
CA LYS A 105 -1.55 -4.36 -5.09
C LYS A 105 -1.38 -4.54 -6.59
N ILE A 106 -2.37 -4.12 -7.38
CA ILE A 106 -2.29 -4.15 -8.85
C ILE A 106 -1.16 -3.24 -9.37
N VAL A 107 -1.09 -1.97 -8.90
CA VAL A 107 -0.02 -1.04 -9.34
C VAL A 107 1.35 -1.51 -8.87
N ALA A 108 1.46 -2.05 -7.64
CA ALA A 108 2.69 -2.63 -7.13
C ALA A 108 3.17 -3.81 -8.00
N ALA A 109 2.26 -4.70 -8.40
CA ALA A 109 2.57 -5.85 -9.26
C ALA A 109 2.99 -5.43 -10.68
N ALA A 110 2.44 -4.34 -11.22
CA ALA A 110 2.82 -3.78 -12.51
C ALA A 110 4.15 -3.02 -12.49
N SER A 111 4.71 -2.75 -11.31
CA SER A 111 5.88 -1.87 -11.15
C SER A 111 7.18 -2.64 -10.93
N LYS A 112 8.26 -2.19 -11.59
CA LYS A 112 9.59 -2.82 -11.50
C LYS A 112 10.22 -2.69 -10.11
N LYS A 113 10.03 -1.55 -9.44
CA LYS A 113 10.48 -1.31 -8.05
C LYS A 113 9.34 -0.79 -7.19
N PHE A 114 9.22 -1.31 -5.98
CA PHE A 114 8.32 -0.81 -4.95
C PHE A 114 9.14 -0.20 -3.81
N ILE A 115 9.01 1.12 -3.67
CA ILE A 115 9.60 1.91 -2.61
C ILE A 115 8.53 2.13 -1.53
N CYS A 116 8.67 1.44 -0.40
CA CYS A 116 7.83 1.66 0.77
C CYS A 116 8.32 2.89 1.54
N VAL A 117 7.42 3.82 1.86
CA VAL A 117 7.67 5.02 2.66
C VAL A 117 6.85 4.99 3.94
N CYS A 118 7.48 4.92 5.10
CA CYS A 118 6.76 4.95 6.38
C CYS A 118 7.59 5.48 7.54
N ASP A 119 6.93 5.87 8.62
CA ASP A 119 7.60 6.23 9.87
C ASP A 119 8.00 4.99 10.67
N ALA A 120 8.94 5.16 11.62
CA ALA A 120 9.50 4.08 12.42
C ALA A 120 8.46 3.23 13.17
N SER A 121 7.26 3.74 13.46
CA SER A 121 6.22 2.96 14.16
C SER A 121 5.65 1.81 13.34
N LYS A 122 5.88 1.80 12.02
CA LYS A 122 5.36 0.79 11.09
C LYS A 122 6.26 -0.42 10.97
N LEU A 123 7.53 -0.32 11.39
CA LEU A 123 8.46 -1.45 11.38
C LEU A 123 8.16 -2.38 12.57
N VAL A 124 7.80 -3.62 12.28
CA VAL A 124 7.46 -4.65 13.27
C VAL A 124 8.26 -5.93 13.02
N ASP A 125 8.45 -6.74 14.06
CA ASP A 125 9.14 -8.03 13.92
C ASP A 125 8.23 -9.10 13.30
N VAL A 126 6.95 -9.11 13.66
CA VAL A 126 5.93 -10.04 13.15
C VAL A 126 4.68 -9.24 12.76
N LEU A 127 4.12 -9.53 11.58
CA LEU A 127 2.88 -8.90 11.11
C LEU A 127 1.65 -9.42 11.86
N GLY A 128 0.61 -8.59 11.96
CA GLY A 128 -0.71 -8.98 12.47
C GLY A 128 -1.19 -8.21 13.70
N LYS A 129 -0.39 -7.27 14.22
CA LYS A 129 -0.87 -6.34 15.27
C LYS A 129 -1.86 -5.34 14.66
N PHE A 130 -1.56 -4.83 13.46
CA PHE A 130 -2.55 -4.15 12.64
C PHE A 130 -3.52 -5.19 12.03
N PRO A 131 -4.85 -4.96 12.08
CA PRO A 131 -5.82 -5.90 11.53
C PRO A 131 -5.61 -6.08 10.02
N LEU A 132 -5.56 -7.32 9.54
CA LEU A 132 -5.33 -7.60 8.12
C LEU A 132 -6.62 -7.31 7.32
N PRO A 133 -6.63 -6.33 6.41
CA PRO A 133 -7.80 -6.04 5.59
C PRO A 133 -7.96 -7.09 4.48
N VAL A 134 -9.18 -7.57 4.26
CA VAL A 134 -9.53 -8.49 3.15
C VAL A 134 -10.72 -7.91 2.39
N GLU A 135 -10.53 -7.59 1.11
CA GLU A 135 -11.60 -7.11 0.22
C GLU A 135 -12.39 -8.31 -0.29
N VAL A 136 -13.72 -8.25 -0.14
CA VAL A 136 -14.63 -9.37 -0.36
C VAL A 136 -15.84 -8.93 -1.17
N ILE A 137 -16.25 -9.77 -2.12
CA ILE A 137 -17.51 -9.59 -2.85
C ILE A 137 -18.67 -9.56 -1.84
N PRO A 138 -19.59 -8.57 -1.87
CA PRO A 138 -20.59 -8.39 -0.82
C PRO A 138 -21.42 -9.64 -0.50
N MET A 139 -21.83 -10.41 -1.52
CA MET A 139 -22.59 -11.65 -1.33
C MET A 139 -21.81 -12.76 -0.62
N ALA A 140 -20.47 -12.72 -0.65
CA ALA A 140 -19.60 -13.73 -0.06
C ALA A 140 -19.19 -13.42 1.39
N ARG A 141 -19.52 -12.22 1.93
CA ARG A 141 -19.09 -11.72 3.24
C ARG A 141 -19.10 -12.78 4.34
N SER A 142 -20.26 -13.40 4.58
CA SER A 142 -20.42 -14.38 5.67
C SER A 142 -19.69 -15.70 5.40
N SER A 143 -19.52 -16.09 4.13
CA SER A 143 -18.77 -17.29 3.75
C SER A 143 -17.28 -17.11 3.99
N VAL A 144 -16.73 -15.99 3.52
CA VAL A 144 -15.32 -15.63 3.72
C VAL A 144 -15.03 -15.47 5.21
N ALA A 145 -15.89 -14.78 5.98
CA ALA A 145 -15.71 -14.62 7.42
C ALA A 145 -15.53 -15.96 8.16
N ARG A 146 -16.30 -17.00 7.83
CA ARG A 146 -16.13 -18.33 8.45
C ARG A 146 -14.77 -18.96 8.14
N GLN A 147 -14.26 -18.79 6.93
CA GLN A 147 -12.94 -19.31 6.55
C GLN A 147 -11.82 -18.54 7.28
N LEU A 148 -11.97 -17.22 7.43
CA LEU A 148 -11.05 -16.39 8.21
C LEU A 148 -11.01 -16.80 9.69
N VAL A 149 -12.16 -17.19 10.28
CA VAL A 149 -12.20 -17.78 11.64
C VAL A 149 -11.47 -19.12 11.69
N ALA A 150 -11.65 -19.97 10.68
CA ALA A 150 -10.96 -21.26 10.62
C ALA A 150 -9.42 -21.12 10.49
N LEU A 151 -8.95 -20.01 9.92
CA LEU A 151 -7.53 -19.63 9.87
C LEU A 151 -7.02 -19.00 11.19
N GLY A 152 -7.85 -18.97 12.25
CA GLY A 152 -7.50 -18.42 13.56
C GLY A 152 -7.71 -16.91 13.69
N GLY A 153 -8.29 -16.26 12.69
CA GLY A 153 -8.58 -14.83 12.70
C GLY A 153 -9.89 -14.45 13.37
N GLN A 154 -10.03 -13.18 13.73
CA GLN A 154 -11.25 -12.57 14.26
C GLN A 154 -11.77 -11.53 13.25
N PRO A 155 -12.58 -11.93 12.25
CA PRO A 155 -13.04 -11.05 11.20
C PRO A 155 -14.07 -10.02 11.72
N LYS A 156 -13.88 -8.76 11.35
CA LYS A 156 -14.85 -7.68 11.58
C LYS A 156 -15.16 -6.97 10.27
N LEU A 157 -16.44 -6.82 9.95
CA LEU A 157 -16.85 -6.01 8.80
C LEU A 157 -16.48 -4.55 9.06
N ARG A 158 -15.88 -3.90 8.06
CA ARG A 158 -15.67 -2.45 8.06
C ARG A 158 -16.99 -1.75 7.72
N GLU A 159 -17.75 -1.38 8.76
CA GLU A 159 -19.07 -0.78 8.62
C GLU A 159 -19.02 0.58 7.89
N GLY A 160 -20.01 0.82 7.03
CA GLY A 160 -20.14 2.10 6.31
C GLY A 160 -19.05 2.38 5.27
N PHE A 161 -18.25 1.38 4.88
CA PHE A 161 -17.19 1.52 3.90
C PHE A 161 -17.43 0.65 2.66
N THR A 162 -17.29 1.26 1.49
CA THR A 162 -17.30 0.58 0.19
C THR A 162 -16.02 0.96 -0.54
N THR A 163 -15.29 -0.03 -1.04
CA THR A 163 -14.07 0.19 -1.81
C THR A 163 -14.36 0.87 -3.15
N ASP A 164 -13.32 1.41 -3.80
CA ASP A 164 -13.40 1.97 -5.16
C ASP A 164 -13.89 0.93 -6.20
N ASN A 165 -13.90 -0.37 -5.86
CA ASN A 165 -14.37 -1.46 -6.72
C ASN A 165 -15.78 -1.96 -6.35
N GLY A 166 -16.48 -1.30 -5.41
CA GLY A 166 -17.83 -1.69 -4.99
C GLY A 166 -17.90 -2.85 -3.98
N ASN A 167 -16.76 -3.30 -3.47
CA ASN A 167 -16.66 -4.41 -2.51
C ASN A 167 -16.66 -3.94 -1.05
N VAL A 168 -16.85 -4.89 -0.13
CA VAL A 168 -16.71 -4.66 1.32
C VAL A 168 -15.32 -5.10 1.81
N ILE A 169 -14.91 -4.61 2.98
CA ILE A 169 -13.68 -5.05 3.65
C ILE A 169 -14.02 -5.77 4.95
N ILE A 170 -13.35 -6.90 5.18
CA ILE A 170 -13.29 -7.58 6.46
C ILE A 170 -11.89 -7.36 7.05
N ASP A 171 -11.82 -6.66 8.18
CA ASP A 171 -10.59 -6.47 8.95
C ASP A 171 -10.40 -7.65 9.90
N VAL A 172 -9.30 -8.40 9.73
CA VAL A 172 -9.03 -9.65 10.47
C VAL A 172 -8.08 -9.39 11.62
N HIS A 173 -8.59 -9.46 12.84
CA HIS A 173 -7.83 -9.26 14.06
C HIS A 173 -7.24 -10.57 14.61
N GLY A 174 -6.26 -10.44 15.51
CA GLY A 174 -5.80 -11.55 16.36
C GLY A 174 -4.87 -12.55 15.67
N LEU A 175 -4.39 -12.24 14.47
CA LEU A 175 -3.42 -13.07 13.76
C LEU A 175 -2.00 -12.80 14.24
N GLN A 176 -1.18 -13.85 14.27
CA GLN A 176 0.28 -13.75 14.29
C GLN A 176 0.80 -14.35 12.98
N ILE A 177 1.24 -13.50 12.05
CA ILE A 177 1.48 -13.91 10.67
C ILE A 177 2.95 -14.31 10.50
N MET A 178 3.26 -15.56 10.86
CA MET A 178 4.62 -16.10 10.82
C MET A 178 5.10 -16.44 9.40
N ASN A 179 4.19 -16.87 8.52
CA ASN A 179 4.47 -17.17 7.11
C ASN A 179 3.62 -16.28 6.18
N PRO A 180 3.99 -14.99 5.98
CA PRO A 180 3.16 -14.05 5.20
C PRO A 180 2.83 -14.52 3.78
N VAL A 181 3.79 -15.14 3.07
CA VAL A 181 3.60 -15.65 1.70
C VAL A 181 2.59 -16.79 1.64
N GLU A 182 2.64 -17.70 2.61
CA GLU A 182 1.73 -18.84 2.71
C GLU A 182 0.31 -18.37 3.04
N LEU A 183 0.17 -17.47 4.02
CA LEU A 183 -1.13 -16.90 4.38
C LEU A 183 -1.72 -16.07 3.24
N GLU A 184 -0.92 -15.23 2.57
CA GLU A 184 -1.37 -14.48 1.39
C GLU A 184 -1.94 -15.43 0.33
N SER A 185 -1.20 -16.50 0.01
CA SER A 185 -1.63 -17.50 -0.96
C SER A 185 -2.90 -18.22 -0.50
N ALA A 186 -3.01 -18.59 0.78
CA ALA A 186 -4.19 -19.27 1.30
C ALA A 186 -5.46 -18.38 1.21
N LEU A 187 -5.31 -17.09 1.52
CA LEU A 187 -6.40 -16.11 1.43
C LEU A 187 -6.86 -15.90 -0.02
N ASP A 188 -5.93 -15.83 -0.97
CA ASP A 188 -6.24 -15.67 -2.40
C ASP A 188 -7.04 -16.87 -2.97
N HIS A 189 -6.97 -18.05 -2.35
CA HIS A 189 -7.74 -19.23 -2.75
C HIS A 189 -9.16 -19.28 -2.18
N ILE A 190 -9.53 -18.35 -1.29
CA ILE A 190 -10.88 -18.31 -0.72
C ILE A 190 -11.86 -17.71 -1.73
N ALA A 191 -12.81 -18.51 -2.21
CA ALA A 191 -13.85 -18.03 -3.13
C ALA A 191 -14.64 -16.85 -2.53
N GLY A 192 -14.64 -15.72 -3.26
CA GLY A 192 -15.27 -14.46 -2.85
C GLY A 192 -14.31 -13.43 -2.29
N VAL A 193 -13.07 -13.79 -1.95
CA VAL A 193 -11.99 -12.82 -1.75
C VAL A 193 -11.61 -12.22 -3.10
N VAL A 194 -11.46 -10.89 -3.11
CA VAL A 194 -10.95 -10.13 -4.26
C VAL A 194 -9.46 -9.91 -4.10
N THR A 195 -9.06 -9.36 -2.95
CA THR A 195 -7.66 -9.13 -2.57
C THR A 195 -7.53 -9.18 -1.06
N ASN A 196 -6.35 -9.53 -0.55
CA ASN A 196 -6.01 -9.38 0.86
C ASN A 196 -4.86 -8.38 1.06
N GLY A 197 -4.74 -7.80 2.25
CA GLY A 197 -3.79 -6.75 2.58
C GLY A 197 -2.34 -7.20 2.77
N LEU A 198 -2.00 -8.48 2.61
CA LEU A 198 -0.60 -8.92 2.67
C LEU A 198 0.09 -8.59 1.36
N PHE A 199 1.24 -7.96 1.43
CA PHE A 199 2.14 -7.77 0.29
C PHE A 199 3.40 -8.54 0.60
N ALA A 200 3.35 -9.86 0.41
CA ALA A 200 4.44 -10.76 0.77
C ALA A 200 5.07 -11.41 -0.48
N ARG A 201 4.25 -11.92 -1.40
CA ARG A 201 4.71 -12.46 -2.70
C ARG A 201 5.36 -11.37 -3.56
N ARG A 202 4.81 -10.16 -3.51
CA ARG A 202 5.40 -8.94 -4.06
C ARG A 202 5.65 -7.97 -2.90
N ALA A 203 6.73 -8.23 -2.17
CA ALA A 203 7.22 -7.39 -1.08
C ALA A 203 7.76 -6.04 -1.59
N ALA A 204 8.12 -5.13 -0.68
CA ALA A 204 8.86 -3.92 -1.07
C ALA A 204 10.30 -4.27 -1.49
N ASP A 205 10.84 -3.52 -2.43
CA ASP A 205 12.26 -3.64 -2.83
C ASP A 205 13.15 -2.76 -1.95
N VAL A 206 12.61 -1.60 -1.54
CA VAL A 206 13.28 -0.61 -0.69
C VAL A 206 12.29 -0.09 0.34
N LEU A 207 12.75 0.04 1.58
CA LEU A 207 12.07 0.74 2.66
C LEU A 207 12.83 2.02 3.01
N LEU A 208 12.15 3.16 2.89
CA LEU A 208 12.58 4.45 3.42
C LEU A 208 11.85 4.70 4.75
N LEU A 209 12.59 4.56 5.85
CA LEU A 209 12.07 4.60 7.21
C LEU A 209 12.39 5.94 7.88
N GLY A 210 11.36 6.71 8.20
CA GLY A 210 11.50 7.99 8.91
C GLY A 210 11.78 7.77 10.39
N THR A 211 12.94 8.19 10.86
CA THR A 211 13.36 8.09 12.26
C THR A 211 13.73 9.47 12.82
N PRO A 212 13.79 9.66 14.15
CA PRO A 212 14.29 10.90 14.74
C PRO A 212 15.73 11.26 14.33
N GLU A 213 16.53 10.28 13.92
CA GLU A 213 17.90 10.47 13.42
C GLU A 213 17.97 10.76 11.90
N GLY A 214 16.83 10.79 11.21
CA GLY A 214 16.73 10.96 9.76
C GLY A 214 16.12 9.76 9.04
N VAL A 215 16.20 9.74 7.71
CA VAL A 215 15.66 8.65 6.89
C VAL A 215 16.69 7.51 6.81
N LYS A 216 16.28 6.31 7.24
CA LYS A 216 17.07 5.08 7.07
C LYS A 216 16.59 4.34 5.84
N THR A 217 17.53 3.89 5.00
CA THR A 217 17.22 3.05 3.83
C THR A 217 17.51 1.60 4.17
N ILE A 218 16.56 0.73 3.90
CA ILE A 218 16.69 -0.73 4.06
C ILE A 218 16.30 -1.35 2.72
N THR A 219 17.10 -2.28 2.20
CA THR A 219 16.84 -3.00 0.94
C THR A 219 16.63 -4.48 1.23
N ALA A 220 15.83 -5.15 0.39
CA ALA A 220 15.64 -6.60 0.47
C ALA A 220 16.93 -7.38 0.20
#